data_AF-A0A196N690-F1
#
_entry.id   AF-A0A196N690-F1
#
_cell.length_a   1.000
_cell.length_b   1.000
_cell.length_c   1.000
_cell.angle_alpha   90.00
_cell.angle_beta   90.00
_cell.angle_gamma   90.00
#
_symmetry.space_group_name_H-M   'P 1'
#
loop_
_entity.id
_entity.type
_entity.pdbx_description
1 polymer ?
#
loop_
_entity_poly.entity_id
_entity_poly.type
_entity_poly.pdbx_seq_one_letter_code
_entity_poly.pdbx_strand_id
1 'polypeptide(L)'
;MIPATRDIFTEPTNVDPDTLANLGPLRRLAGRWEARKGVDLAPKPEGPERRVFIEKIDFQPIDPQANGPQLFYGLRYHIHITTEEEDITFHDQLGYWLWEPATGLVLQTLAIPRGQVALASGFATPDADEIVVLSRRGATDYGICSTTFLEQAFRTDSYRITLTFHDDGTWSYVTDTELKVEGQEAPFRHQDQNTLRRTGDPRPNPWAAILARRAAVSGGT
;
A
#
# COMPACT_ATOMS: atom_id res chain seq x y z
N MET A 1 41.74 -9.07 -6.06
CA MET A 1 41.08 -9.02 -4.73
C MET A 1 39.75 -9.72 -4.86
N ILE A 2 39.50 -10.74 -4.04
CA ILE A 2 38.17 -11.35 -3.92
C ILE A 2 37.32 -10.32 -3.14
N PRO A 3 36.15 -9.90 -3.64
CA PRO A 3 35.30 -8.98 -2.90
C PRO A 3 34.97 -9.61 -1.54
N ALA A 4 35.12 -8.86 -0.45
CA ALA A 4 34.62 -9.29 0.85
C ALA A 4 33.14 -9.66 0.69
N THR A 5 32.74 -10.80 1.26
CA THR A 5 31.34 -11.23 1.26
C THR A 5 30.48 -10.15 1.92
N ARG A 6 29.42 -9.72 1.23
CA ARG A 6 28.42 -8.79 1.76
C ARG A 6 27.82 -9.38 3.04
N ASP A 7 27.85 -8.64 4.13
CA ASP A 7 27.15 -9.00 5.36
C ASP A 7 25.64 -8.91 5.13
N ILE A 8 24.93 -10.00 5.42
CA ILE A 8 23.48 -10.14 5.24
C ILE A 8 22.75 -10.40 6.56
N PHE A 9 23.45 -10.43 7.69
CA PHE A 9 22.87 -10.82 8.98
C PHE A 9 22.83 -9.68 9.99
N THR A 10 23.78 -8.74 9.95
CA THR A 10 23.82 -7.67 10.95
C THR A 10 22.69 -6.67 10.76
N GLU A 11 21.82 -6.58 11.76
CA GLU A 11 20.74 -5.59 11.84
C GLU A 11 21.26 -4.23 12.35
N PRO A 12 20.64 -3.10 11.92
CA PRO A 12 20.96 -1.79 12.46
C PRO A 12 20.65 -1.71 13.96
N THR A 13 21.58 -1.18 14.76
CA THR A 13 21.42 -1.06 16.22
C THR A 13 20.96 0.33 16.68
N ASN A 14 21.16 1.36 15.86
CA ASN A 14 20.76 2.74 16.13
C ASN A 14 19.52 3.12 15.31
N VAL A 15 18.45 2.35 15.48
CA VAL A 15 17.17 2.56 14.78
C VAL A 15 16.38 3.64 15.51
N ASP A 16 15.98 4.68 14.78
CA ASP A 16 15.07 5.69 15.31
C ASP A 16 13.68 5.07 15.50
N PRO A 17 13.11 5.08 16.73
CA PRO A 17 11.82 4.50 17.02
C PRO A 17 10.64 5.32 16.49
N ASP A 18 10.83 6.60 16.12
CA ASP A 18 9.74 7.43 15.57
C ASP A 18 9.53 7.14 14.09
N THR A 19 8.61 6.22 13.80
CA THR A 19 8.30 5.87 12.42
C THR A 19 7.74 7.06 11.63
N LEU A 20 6.91 7.91 12.24
CA LEU A 20 6.27 9.01 11.51
C LEU A 20 7.29 10.03 11.00
N ALA A 21 8.38 10.24 11.73
CA ALA A 21 9.49 11.08 11.31
C ALA A 21 10.29 10.46 10.15
N ASN A 22 10.27 9.14 10.01
CA ASN A 22 11.14 8.36 9.13
C ASN A 22 10.39 7.64 7.98
N LEU A 23 9.16 8.05 7.65
CA LEU A 23 8.36 7.44 6.57
C LEU A 23 8.75 7.86 5.15
N GLY A 24 9.64 8.84 5.00
CA GLY A 24 10.03 9.39 3.69
C GLY A 24 8.80 9.76 2.84
N PRO A 25 8.68 9.23 1.61
CA PRO A 25 7.58 9.60 0.71
C PRO A 25 6.22 9.12 1.22
N LEU A 26 6.18 8.12 2.09
CA LEU A 26 4.93 7.58 2.66
C LEU A 26 4.35 8.45 3.76
N ARG A 27 5.08 9.46 4.26
CA ARG A 27 4.65 10.29 5.40
C ARG A 27 3.28 10.91 5.19
N ARG A 28 2.98 11.33 3.96
CA ARG A 28 1.72 11.98 3.59
C ARG A 28 0.51 11.05 3.63
N LEU A 29 0.70 9.72 3.56
CA LEU A 29 -0.39 8.75 3.66
C LEU A 29 -0.85 8.52 5.11
N ALA A 30 0.04 8.70 6.10
CA ALA A 30 -0.26 8.38 7.50
C ALA A 30 -1.51 9.13 7.99
N GLY A 31 -2.51 8.40 8.50
CA GLY A 31 -3.78 8.94 8.97
C GLY A 31 -5.00 8.25 8.37
N ARG A 32 -6.18 8.83 8.64
CA ARG A 32 -7.48 8.35 8.16
C ARG A 32 -7.99 9.21 7.02
N TRP A 33 -8.63 8.58 6.05
CA TRP A 33 -9.05 9.18 4.79
C TRP A 33 -10.44 8.73 4.37
N GLU A 34 -11.16 9.60 3.66
CA GLU A 34 -12.44 9.29 3.04
C GLU A 34 -12.55 9.93 1.64
N ALA A 35 -13.24 9.25 0.75
CA ALA A 35 -13.75 9.81 -0.51
C ALA A 35 -15.11 9.19 -0.86
N ARG A 36 -15.93 9.94 -1.62
CA ARG A 36 -17.30 9.54 -2.00
C ARG A 36 -17.55 9.51 -3.51
N LYS A 37 -16.49 9.75 -4.30
CA LYS A 37 -16.57 9.90 -5.75
C LYS A 37 -15.50 9.06 -6.46
N GLY A 38 -15.10 7.95 -5.83
CA GLY A 38 -14.20 6.99 -6.47
C GLY A 38 -14.86 6.41 -7.71
N VAL A 39 -14.06 6.07 -8.71
CA VAL A 39 -14.55 5.56 -9.99
C VAL A 39 -13.91 4.21 -10.24
N ASP A 40 -14.74 3.19 -10.46
CA ASP A 40 -14.36 1.82 -10.82
C ASP A 40 -14.78 1.56 -12.27
N LEU A 41 -13.88 1.04 -13.10
CA LEU A 41 -14.14 0.61 -14.48
C LEU A 41 -13.88 -0.89 -14.62
N ALA A 42 -14.92 -1.70 -14.45
CA ALA A 42 -14.85 -3.15 -14.37
C ALA A 42 -15.41 -3.87 -15.62
N PRO A 43 -14.97 -5.11 -15.91
CA PRO A 43 -15.54 -5.89 -17.00
C PRO A 43 -16.91 -6.48 -16.62
N LYS A 44 -17.91 -6.35 -17.51
CA LYS A 44 -19.20 -7.05 -17.43
C LYS A 44 -19.54 -7.71 -18.77
N PRO A 45 -20.46 -8.70 -18.79
CA PRO A 45 -20.87 -9.38 -20.03
C PRO A 45 -21.34 -8.43 -21.14
N GLU A 46 -22.01 -7.33 -20.77
CA GLU A 46 -22.59 -6.35 -21.70
C GLU A 46 -21.65 -5.20 -22.09
N GLY A 47 -20.43 -5.17 -21.56
CA GLY A 47 -19.44 -4.09 -21.75
C GLY A 47 -18.88 -3.54 -20.43
N PRO A 48 -17.90 -2.62 -20.45
CA PRO A 48 -17.34 -2.06 -19.24
C PRO A 48 -18.39 -1.21 -18.49
N GLU A 49 -18.52 -1.44 -17.19
CA GLU A 49 -19.42 -0.69 -16.31
C GLU A 49 -18.61 0.30 -15.48
N ARG A 50 -19.11 1.54 -15.37
CA ARG A 50 -18.53 2.57 -14.52
C ARG A 50 -19.36 2.70 -13.25
N ARG A 51 -18.74 2.48 -12.08
CA ARG A 51 -19.41 2.63 -10.78
C ARG A 51 -18.77 3.71 -9.92
N VAL A 52 -19.60 4.37 -9.13
CA VAL A 52 -19.16 5.32 -8.09
C VAL A 52 -19.14 4.61 -6.75
N PHE A 53 -18.07 4.79 -5.97
CA PHE A 53 -17.94 4.17 -4.66
C PHE A 53 -17.50 5.16 -3.56
N ILE A 54 -17.82 4.77 -2.32
CA ILE A 54 -17.41 5.44 -1.10
C ILE A 54 -16.28 4.62 -0.49
N GLU A 55 -15.15 5.28 -0.22
CA GLU A 55 -13.94 4.64 0.26
C GLU A 55 -13.50 5.27 1.59
N LYS A 56 -13.10 4.43 2.53
CA LYS A 56 -12.42 4.82 3.75
C LYS A 56 -11.11 4.07 3.86
N ILE A 57 -10.05 4.78 4.26
CA ILE A 57 -8.72 4.19 4.43
C ILE A 57 -8.14 4.61 5.77
N ASP A 58 -7.58 3.67 6.53
CA ASP A 58 -6.84 3.93 7.77
C ASP A 58 -5.38 3.48 7.64
N PHE A 59 -4.44 4.42 7.55
CA PHE A 59 -2.99 4.18 7.56
C PHE A 59 -2.40 4.48 8.93
N GLN A 60 -1.79 3.48 9.56
CA GLN A 60 -1.18 3.63 10.89
C GLN A 60 0.28 3.15 10.87
N PRO A 61 1.22 3.91 11.47
CA PRO A 61 2.62 3.52 11.48
C PRO A 61 2.84 2.24 12.29
N ILE A 62 3.76 1.43 11.79
CA ILE A 62 4.28 0.25 12.49
C ILE A 62 5.63 0.56 13.11
N ASP A 63 6.10 -0.29 14.02
CA ASP A 63 7.50 -0.21 14.46
C ASP A 63 8.44 -0.56 13.29
N PRO A 64 9.65 0.02 13.23
CA PRO A 64 10.61 -0.26 12.16
C PRO A 64 10.92 -1.76 12.08
N GLN A 65 11.07 -2.28 10.86
CA GLN A 65 11.29 -3.71 10.62
C GLN A 65 12.64 -3.92 9.95
N ALA A 66 13.50 -4.74 10.56
CA ALA A 66 14.80 -5.11 9.99
C ALA A 66 14.74 -6.47 9.29
N ASN A 67 15.50 -6.62 8.21
CA ASN A 67 15.78 -7.90 7.54
C ASN A 67 17.29 -7.97 7.29
N GLY A 68 18.05 -8.43 8.29
CA GLY A 68 19.50 -8.25 8.28
C GLY A 68 19.84 -6.75 8.15
N PRO A 69 20.70 -6.34 7.19
CA PRO A 69 21.10 -4.93 7.07
C PRO A 69 20.01 -4.00 6.52
N GLN A 70 18.91 -4.54 5.98
CA GLN A 70 17.80 -3.74 5.46
C GLN A 70 16.88 -3.27 6.59
N LEU A 71 16.40 -2.03 6.50
CA LEU A 71 15.49 -1.43 7.47
C LEU A 71 14.31 -0.76 6.76
N PHE A 72 13.11 -1.14 7.16
CA PHE A 72 11.87 -0.54 6.68
C PHE A 72 11.19 0.29 7.77
N TYR A 73 10.75 1.47 7.36
CA TYR A 73 9.69 2.23 8.04
C TYR A 73 8.40 2.04 7.26
N GLY A 74 7.24 2.00 7.93
CA GLY A 74 6.02 1.67 7.21
C GLY A 74 4.71 1.98 7.91
N LEU A 75 3.64 1.77 7.14
CA LEU A 75 2.25 1.93 7.53
C LEU A 75 1.54 0.59 7.32
N ARG A 76 0.82 0.10 8.33
CA ARG A 76 -0.25 -0.88 8.09
C ARG A 76 -1.48 -0.12 7.59
N TYR A 77 -2.26 -0.73 6.73
CA TYR A 77 -3.48 -0.09 6.25
C TYR A 77 -4.66 -1.02 6.09
N HIS A 78 -5.85 -0.42 6.13
CA HIS A 78 -7.13 -1.05 5.81
C HIS A 78 -7.91 -0.12 4.89
N ILE A 79 -8.36 -0.64 3.76
CA ILE A 79 -9.32 -0.01 2.84
C ILE A 79 -10.65 -0.72 3.01
N HIS A 80 -11.71 0.06 3.17
CA HIS A 80 -13.09 -0.41 3.17
C HIS A 80 -13.91 0.43 2.19
N ILE A 81 -14.53 -0.24 1.22
CA ILE A 81 -15.31 0.39 0.15
C ILE A 81 -16.74 -0.14 0.17
N THR A 82 -17.69 0.79 0.05
CA THR A 82 -19.12 0.54 -0.11
C THR A 82 -19.66 1.32 -1.31
N THR A 83 -20.89 1.03 -1.72
CA THR A 83 -21.63 1.83 -2.72
C THR A 83 -22.88 2.42 -2.05
N GLU A 84 -23.52 3.40 -2.70
CA GLU A 84 -24.84 3.90 -2.23
C GLU A 84 -25.98 2.94 -2.60
N GLU A 85 -25.74 2.07 -3.58
CA GLU A 85 -26.75 1.18 -4.16
C GLU A 85 -26.89 -0.15 -3.42
N GLU A 86 -25.85 -0.56 -2.67
CA GLU A 86 -25.79 -1.84 -2.01
C GLU A 86 -25.44 -1.68 -0.51
N ASP A 87 -26.21 -2.32 0.38
CA ASP A 87 -25.97 -2.32 1.83
C ASP A 87 -24.83 -3.27 2.27
N ILE A 88 -23.95 -3.66 1.34
CA ILE A 88 -22.86 -4.62 1.58
C ILE A 88 -21.49 -3.98 1.36
N THR A 89 -20.45 -4.67 1.85
CA THR A 89 -19.06 -4.31 1.51
C THR A 89 -18.78 -4.66 0.05
N PHE A 90 -18.38 -3.67 -0.74
CA PHE A 90 -18.03 -3.85 -2.15
C PHE A 90 -16.58 -4.30 -2.32
N HIS A 91 -15.67 -3.73 -1.53
CA HIS A 91 -14.27 -4.12 -1.49
C HIS A 91 -13.68 -3.91 -0.10
N ASP A 92 -12.77 -4.81 0.27
CA ASP A 92 -12.03 -4.78 1.53
C ASP A 92 -10.59 -5.21 1.22
N GLN A 93 -9.62 -4.47 1.73
CA GLN A 93 -8.20 -4.72 1.47
C GLN A 93 -7.34 -4.34 2.65
N LEU A 94 -6.34 -5.16 2.94
CA LEU A 94 -5.41 -4.97 4.05
C LEU A 94 -3.98 -5.13 3.55
N GLY A 95 -3.02 -4.48 4.21
CA GLY A 95 -1.60 -4.74 3.95
C GLY A 95 -0.68 -3.72 4.59
N TYR A 96 0.51 -3.57 3.99
CA TYR A 96 1.54 -2.63 4.43
C TYR A 96 2.04 -1.79 3.27
N TRP A 97 2.33 -0.53 3.55
CA TRP A 97 3.24 0.30 2.76
C TRP A 97 4.57 0.40 3.50
N LEU A 98 5.67 0.06 2.85
CA LEU A 98 7.00 0.05 3.44
C LEU A 98 7.95 0.90 2.61
N TRP A 99 8.86 1.61 3.28
CA TRP A 99 9.91 2.40 2.66
C TRP A 99 11.27 2.07 3.28
N GLU A 100 12.26 1.77 2.44
CA GLU A 100 13.65 1.58 2.84
C GLU A 100 14.45 2.85 2.54
N PRO A 101 14.89 3.60 3.57
CA PRO A 101 15.63 4.85 3.36
C PRO A 101 16.95 4.68 2.58
N ALA A 102 17.63 3.54 2.78
CA ALA A 102 18.95 3.30 2.22
C ALA A 102 18.96 3.15 0.69
N THR A 103 17.85 2.68 0.11
CA THR A 103 17.74 2.36 -1.32
C THR A 103 16.66 3.16 -2.03
N GLY A 104 15.72 3.75 -1.28
CA GLY A 104 14.50 4.35 -1.82
C GLY A 104 13.44 3.33 -2.22
N LEU A 105 13.62 2.04 -1.92
CA LEU A 105 12.64 0.99 -2.20
C LEU A 105 11.32 1.30 -1.49
N VAL A 106 10.23 1.25 -2.24
CA VAL A 106 8.86 1.32 -1.74
C VAL A 106 8.17 0.00 -2.04
N LEU A 107 7.51 -0.58 -1.04
CA LEU A 107 6.71 -1.78 -1.19
C LEU A 107 5.27 -1.51 -0.80
N GLN A 108 4.35 -2.14 -1.52
CA GLN A 108 2.97 -2.31 -1.09
C GLN A 108 2.67 -3.80 -1.03
N THR A 109 2.25 -4.29 0.13
CA THR A 109 1.53 -5.56 0.21
C THR A 109 0.04 -5.29 0.19
N LEU A 110 -0.70 -6.21 -0.43
CA LEU A 110 -2.15 -6.21 -0.34
C LEU A 110 -2.67 -7.64 -0.26
N ALA A 111 -3.74 -7.81 0.50
CA ALA A 111 -4.57 -9.00 0.54
C ALA A 111 -6.02 -8.57 0.44
N ILE A 112 -6.77 -9.24 -0.44
CA ILE A 112 -8.20 -9.04 -0.61
C ILE A 112 -8.94 -10.32 -0.22
N PRO A 113 -10.12 -10.24 0.43
CA PRO A 113 -10.87 -11.41 0.92
C PRO A 113 -11.55 -12.20 -0.21
N ARG A 114 -11.16 -11.95 -1.46
CA ARG A 114 -11.46 -12.78 -2.64
C ARG A 114 -10.40 -13.87 -2.88
N GLY A 115 -9.42 -13.98 -1.99
CA GLY A 115 -8.35 -14.96 -2.07
C GLY A 115 -7.28 -14.58 -3.09
N GLN A 116 -6.86 -13.32 -3.07
CA GLN A 116 -5.74 -12.82 -3.86
C GLN A 116 -4.83 -11.96 -3.00
N VAL A 117 -3.53 -12.05 -3.25
CA VAL A 117 -2.48 -11.23 -2.64
C VAL A 117 -1.52 -10.73 -3.70
N ALA A 118 -0.93 -9.56 -3.45
CA ALA A 118 0.16 -9.04 -4.27
C ALA A 118 1.22 -8.36 -3.39
N LEU A 119 2.48 -8.47 -3.83
CA LEU A 119 3.58 -7.63 -3.37
C LEU A 119 4.03 -6.79 -4.57
N ALA A 120 3.80 -5.48 -4.49
CA ALA A 120 4.22 -4.53 -5.50
C ALA A 120 5.44 -3.74 -5.01
N SER A 121 6.34 -3.38 -5.94
CA SER A 121 7.54 -2.61 -5.63
C SER A 121 7.76 -1.44 -6.57
N GLY A 122 8.51 -0.46 -6.10
CA GLY A 122 8.93 0.73 -6.83
C GLY A 122 10.03 1.47 -6.08
N PHE A 123 10.41 2.64 -6.57
CA PHE A 123 11.44 3.46 -5.93
C PHE A 123 11.00 4.92 -5.90
N ALA A 124 11.32 5.62 -4.81
CA ALA A 124 10.99 7.03 -4.63
C ALA A 124 12.04 7.73 -3.76
N THR A 125 12.23 9.03 -3.98
CA THR A 125 13.02 9.89 -3.09
C THR A 125 12.25 10.19 -1.80
N PRO A 126 12.92 10.62 -0.71
CA PRO A 126 12.26 10.92 0.56
C PRO A 126 11.12 11.96 0.47
N ASP A 127 11.18 12.83 -0.53
CA ASP A 127 10.30 13.98 -0.76
C ASP A 127 9.40 13.84 -2.00
N ALA A 128 9.34 12.65 -2.62
CA ALA A 128 8.61 12.43 -3.86
C ALA A 128 7.11 12.74 -3.75
N ASP A 129 6.60 13.54 -4.70
CA ASP A 129 5.15 13.85 -4.88
C ASP A 129 4.38 12.76 -5.61
N GLU A 130 5.08 11.80 -6.19
CA GLU A 130 4.50 10.64 -6.84
C GLU A 130 5.17 9.36 -6.35
N ILE A 131 4.37 8.33 -6.10
CA ILE A 131 4.83 6.97 -5.81
C ILE A 131 4.19 6.03 -6.82
N VAL A 132 5.02 5.24 -7.50
CA VAL A 132 4.55 4.19 -8.40
C VAL A 132 5.08 2.85 -7.92
N VAL A 133 4.19 1.89 -7.71
CA VAL A 133 4.58 0.49 -7.47
C VAL A 133 3.89 -0.46 -8.43
N LEU A 134 4.56 -1.57 -8.75
CA LEU A 134 4.12 -2.57 -9.72
C LEU A 134 4.32 -3.98 -9.15
N SER A 135 3.38 -4.87 -9.45
CA SER A 135 3.53 -6.32 -9.29
C SER A 135 3.21 -7.04 -10.61
N ARG A 136 3.87 -8.17 -10.86
CA ARG A 136 3.63 -9.01 -12.03
C ARG A 136 3.42 -10.47 -11.62
N ARG A 137 2.45 -11.12 -12.23
CA ARG A 137 2.21 -12.54 -12.01
C ARG A 137 3.45 -13.36 -12.38
N GLY A 138 3.78 -14.34 -11.53
CA GLY A 138 4.91 -15.26 -11.73
C GLY A 138 6.27 -14.74 -11.25
N ALA A 139 6.37 -13.45 -10.87
CA ALA A 139 7.56 -12.95 -10.20
C ALA A 139 7.68 -13.53 -8.79
N THR A 140 8.89 -13.96 -8.41
CA THR A 140 9.17 -14.41 -7.02
C THR A 140 9.71 -13.29 -6.15
N ASP A 141 10.17 -12.21 -6.79
CA ASP A 141 10.55 -10.93 -6.23
C ASP A 141 9.47 -9.91 -6.63
N TYR A 142 8.42 -9.75 -5.81
CA TYR A 142 7.30 -8.82 -6.07
C TYR A 142 6.22 -9.36 -7.04
N GLY A 143 5.55 -10.46 -6.64
CA GLY A 143 4.54 -11.16 -7.44
C GLY A 143 3.10 -11.13 -6.92
N ILE A 144 2.22 -11.77 -7.70
CA ILE A 144 0.76 -11.90 -7.48
C ILE A 144 0.40 -13.38 -7.34
N CYS A 145 -0.45 -13.71 -6.36
CA CYS A 145 -0.99 -15.05 -6.15
C CYS A 145 -2.50 -15.00 -5.94
N SER A 146 -3.25 -15.90 -6.58
CA SER A 146 -4.72 -15.97 -6.50
C SER A 146 -5.21 -17.40 -6.28
N THR A 147 -6.48 -17.57 -5.92
CA THR A 147 -7.15 -18.88 -5.91
C THR A 147 -7.25 -19.49 -7.31
N THR A 148 -7.41 -20.82 -7.38
CA THR A 148 -7.57 -21.56 -8.65
C THR A 148 -8.67 -20.98 -9.55
N PHE A 149 -9.81 -20.58 -8.98
CA PHE A 149 -10.89 -20.00 -9.77
C PHE A 149 -10.48 -18.67 -10.39
N LEU A 150 -9.83 -17.78 -9.62
CA LEU A 150 -9.34 -16.50 -10.15
C LEU A 150 -8.26 -16.74 -11.22
N GLU A 151 -7.36 -17.70 -11.02
CA GLU A 151 -6.34 -18.05 -12.02
C GLU A 151 -6.91 -18.55 -13.35
N GLN A 152 -8.13 -19.11 -13.33
CA GLN A 152 -8.82 -19.63 -14.51
C GLN A 152 -9.74 -18.58 -15.15
N ALA A 153 -10.59 -17.94 -14.35
CA ALA A 153 -11.70 -17.12 -14.82
C ALA A 153 -11.39 -15.61 -14.91
N PHE A 154 -10.58 -15.08 -13.98
CA PHE A 154 -10.31 -13.65 -13.82
C PHE A 154 -8.85 -13.42 -13.43
N ARG A 155 -7.92 -13.92 -14.25
CA ARG A 155 -6.50 -13.98 -13.89
C ARG A 155 -5.90 -12.58 -13.94
N THR A 156 -5.27 -12.16 -12.85
CA THR A 156 -4.53 -10.90 -12.79
C THR A 156 -3.10 -11.09 -13.27
N ASP A 157 -2.75 -10.48 -14.40
CA ASP A 157 -1.42 -10.59 -15.00
C ASP A 157 -0.46 -9.50 -14.49
N SER A 158 -0.98 -8.29 -14.27
CA SER A 158 -0.21 -7.21 -13.64
C SER A 158 -1.08 -6.28 -12.81
N TYR A 159 -0.44 -5.63 -11.83
CA TYR A 159 -1.03 -4.59 -11.00
C TYR A 159 -0.04 -3.43 -10.91
N ARG A 160 -0.50 -2.21 -11.18
CA ARG A 160 0.23 -0.97 -10.94
C ARG A 160 -0.67 -0.03 -10.14
N ILE A 161 -0.10 0.69 -9.19
CA ILE A 161 -0.74 1.86 -8.60
C ILE A 161 0.19 3.05 -8.67
N THR A 162 -0.37 4.20 -9.02
CA THR A 162 0.30 5.50 -8.99
C THR A 162 -0.41 6.35 -7.96
N LEU A 163 0.32 6.83 -6.95
CA LEU A 163 -0.15 7.77 -5.94
C LEU A 163 0.40 9.15 -6.27
N THR A 164 -0.44 10.17 -6.22
CA THR A 164 -0.02 11.58 -6.42
C THR A 164 -0.45 12.40 -5.22
N PHE A 165 0.49 13.12 -4.62
CA PHE A 165 0.24 14.00 -3.48
C PHE A 165 0.03 15.45 -3.95
N HIS A 166 -0.91 16.15 -3.33
CA HIS A 166 -1.29 17.52 -3.70
C HIS A 166 -0.98 18.52 -2.59
N ASP A 167 -0.77 19.77 -2.98
CA ASP A 167 -0.43 20.88 -2.07
C ASP A 167 -1.54 21.17 -1.04
N ASP A 168 -2.80 20.83 -1.35
CA ASP A 168 -3.95 21.00 -0.46
C ASP A 168 -4.06 19.91 0.63
N GLY A 169 -3.08 19.00 0.68
CA GLY A 169 -3.02 17.89 1.62
C GLY A 169 -3.88 16.69 1.24
N THR A 170 -4.53 16.71 0.07
CA THR A 170 -5.16 15.52 -0.51
C THR A 170 -4.14 14.67 -1.27
N TRP A 171 -4.55 13.46 -1.62
CA TRP A 171 -3.80 12.64 -2.57
C TRP A 171 -4.77 11.85 -3.45
N SER A 172 -4.32 11.54 -4.65
CA SER A 172 -5.06 10.75 -5.62
C SER A 172 -4.35 9.44 -5.89
N TYR A 173 -5.09 8.45 -6.38
CA TYR A 173 -4.50 7.28 -6.98
C TYR A 173 -5.13 6.92 -8.31
N VAL A 174 -4.36 6.19 -9.12
CA VAL A 174 -4.85 5.41 -10.25
C VAL A 174 -4.29 4.00 -10.12
N THR A 175 -5.16 3.00 -10.09
CA THR A 175 -4.79 1.58 -10.23
C THR A 175 -4.95 1.16 -11.68
N ASP A 176 -4.00 0.41 -12.20
CA ASP A 176 -4.07 -0.23 -13.51
C ASP A 176 -3.84 -1.73 -13.30
N THR A 177 -4.88 -2.52 -13.51
CA THR A 177 -4.84 -3.97 -13.35
C THR A 177 -5.14 -4.61 -14.70
N GLU A 178 -4.22 -5.44 -15.19
CA GLU A 178 -4.44 -6.22 -16.40
C GLU A 178 -5.06 -7.57 -16.03
N LEU A 179 -6.27 -7.81 -16.52
CA LEU A 179 -7.03 -9.03 -16.28
C LEU A 179 -7.15 -9.85 -17.57
N LYS A 180 -6.83 -11.14 -17.49
CA LYS A 180 -7.22 -12.13 -18.49
C LYS A 180 -8.53 -12.78 -18.04
N VAL A 181 -9.62 -12.39 -18.71
CA VAL A 181 -10.96 -12.90 -18.45
C VAL A 181 -11.22 -14.14 -19.32
N GLU A 182 -11.73 -15.20 -18.73
CA GLU A 182 -12.10 -16.41 -19.47
C GLU A 182 -13.10 -16.09 -20.59
N GLY A 183 -12.86 -16.65 -21.77
CA GLY A 183 -13.66 -16.40 -22.97
C GLY A 183 -13.35 -15.08 -23.71
N GLN A 184 -12.51 -14.19 -23.16
CA GLN A 184 -12.08 -12.97 -23.85
C GLN A 184 -10.69 -13.14 -24.48
N GLU A 185 -10.56 -12.78 -25.77
CA GLU A 185 -9.27 -12.88 -26.48
C GLU A 185 -8.25 -11.83 -25.99
N ALA A 186 -8.66 -10.57 -25.91
CA ALA A 186 -7.81 -9.48 -25.44
C ALA A 186 -7.79 -9.38 -23.90
N PRO A 187 -6.65 -8.98 -23.29
CA PRO A 187 -6.62 -8.57 -21.89
C PRO A 187 -7.55 -7.38 -21.64
N PHE A 188 -8.21 -7.37 -20.48
CA PHE A 188 -9.01 -6.26 -20.00
C PHE A 188 -8.18 -5.36 -19.07
N ARG A 189 -8.16 -4.07 -19.34
CA ARG A 189 -7.54 -3.08 -18.45
C ARG A 189 -8.59 -2.57 -17.47
N HIS A 190 -8.53 -3.10 -16.26
CA HIS A 190 -9.31 -2.62 -15.13
C HIS A 190 -8.62 -1.41 -14.51
N GLN A 191 -9.34 -0.32 -14.33
CA GLN A 191 -8.78 0.92 -13.79
C GLN A 191 -9.71 1.53 -12.74
N ASP A 192 -9.13 1.84 -11.57
CA ASP A 192 -9.81 2.59 -10.52
C ASP A 192 -9.06 3.88 -10.24
N GLN A 193 -9.79 4.92 -9.88
CA GLN A 193 -9.20 6.18 -9.45
C GLN A 193 -10.02 6.87 -8.38
N ASN A 194 -9.33 7.56 -7.47
CA ASN A 194 -9.98 8.36 -6.44
C ASN A 194 -9.10 9.52 -5.97
N THR A 195 -9.69 10.45 -5.21
CA THR A 195 -8.97 11.53 -4.51
C THR A 195 -9.46 11.62 -3.07
N LEU A 196 -8.55 11.40 -2.14
CA LEU A 196 -8.83 11.17 -0.73
C LEU A 196 -8.66 12.45 0.08
N ARG A 197 -9.59 12.68 1.02
CA ARG A 197 -9.52 13.78 1.98
C ARG A 197 -9.28 13.24 3.39
N ARG A 198 -8.40 13.91 4.14
CA ARG A 198 -8.05 13.51 5.51
C ARG A 198 -9.24 13.70 6.44
N THR A 199 -9.50 12.70 7.28
CA THR A 199 -10.54 12.71 8.30
C THR A 199 -9.99 12.48 9.71
N GLY A 200 -8.70 12.14 9.84
CA GLY A 200 -8.03 12.10 11.14
C GLY A 200 -6.54 11.82 11.06
N ASP A 201 -5.85 12.16 12.14
CA ASP A 201 -4.40 12.00 12.24
C ASP A 201 -3.97 10.56 12.55
N PRO A 202 -2.74 10.17 12.15
CA PRO A 202 -2.15 8.91 12.59
C PRO A 202 -1.85 8.95 14.08
N ARG A 203 -1.78 7.76 14.68
CA ARG A 203 -1.25 7.60 16.04
C ARG A 203 0.25 7.27 15.97
N PRO A 204 1.05 7.55 17.01
CA PRO A 204 2.42 7.06 17.08
C PRO A 204 2.47 5.52 16.99
N ASN A 205 3.55 4.99 16.43
CA ASN A 205 3.80 3.54 16.47
C ASN A 205 4.00 3.05 17.92
N PRO A 206 3.76 1.75 18.20
CA PRO A 206 3.79 1.21 19.56
C PRO A 206 5.09 1.51 20.33
N TRP A 207 6.25 1.34 19.71
CA TRP A 207 7.53 1.57 20.36
C TRP A 207 7.74 3.05 20.72
N ALA A 208 7.48 3.97 19.79
CA ALA A 208 7.55 5.41 20.05
C ALA A 208 6.63 5.82 21.21
N ALA A 209 5.39 5.30 21.23
CA ALA A 209 4.43 5.57 22.31
C ALA A 209 4.93 5.08 23.68
N ILE A 210 5.58 3.91 23.74
CA ILE A 210 6.16 3.37 24.98
C ILE A 210 7.30 4.26 25.48
N LEU A 211 8.20 4.70 24.60
CA LEU A 211 9.33 5.55 24.97
C LEU A 211 8.87 6.92 25.47
N ALA A 212 7.89 7.53 24.80
CA ALA A 212 7.30 8.80 25.22
C ALA A 212 6.70 8.70 26.65
N ARG A 213 6.00 7.60 26.96
CA ARG A 213 5.47 7.36 28.31
C ARG A 213 6.57 7.20 29.36
N ARG A 214 7.64 6.46 29.06
CA ARG A 214 8.79 6.28 29.97
C ARG A 214 9.50 7.59 30.26
N ALA A 215 9.67 8.44 29.25
CA ALA A 215 10.26 9.77 29.41
C ALA A 215 9.39 10.67 30.31
N ALA A 216 8.07 10.64 30.13
CA ALA A 216 7.15 11.41 30.98
C ALA A 216 7.19 10.99 32.46
N VAL A 217 7.37 9.70 32.75
CA VAL A 217 7.49 9.19 34.13
C VAL A 217 8.83 9.57 34.77
N SER A 218 9.92 9.59 34.00
CA SER A 218 11.27 9.88 34.50
C SER A 218 11.59 11.37 34.62
N GLY A 219 10.90 12.24 33.86
CA GLY A 219 11.03 13.70 33.96
C GLY A 219 10.16 14.36 35.03
N GLY A 220 9.35 13.58 35.76
CA GLY A 220 8.45 14.05 36.83
C GLY A 220 8.98 13.88 38.26
N THR A 221 10.24 13.50 38.43
CA THR A 221 10.97 13.42 39.71
C THR A 221 12.01 14.51 39.81
#